data_AF-A0A2A4IQT8-F1
#
_entry.id   AF-A0A2A4IQT8-F1
#
_cell.length_a   1.000
_cell.length_b   1.000
_cell.length_c   1.000
_cell.angle_alpha   90.00
_cell.angle_beta   90.00
_cell.angle_gamma   90.00
#
_symmetry.space_group_name_H-M   'P 1'
#
loop_
_entity.id
_entity.type
_entity.pdbx_description
1 polymer ?
#
loop_
_entity_poly.entity_id
_entity_poly.type
_entity_poly.pdbx_seq_one_letter_code
_entity_poly.pdbx_strand_id
1 'polypeptide(L)'
;MILNAYNNTEKPIIYKTVDSDNNVIDKKLDFKILKKIIKDFDCFFCGQHFNEGIELKEAISDRFTDYTLVKCPSSNYICESCSLGLSLIRYNYIIDSKIKLIRQKDFADMILKQNETPFIACISTSFKKHLFYKTIINYDLNNFYIQLENETILCNRKQLINDLGFISLLQSLNVSKKNIENGIINNDVVYLLGDSVYNYLEKALKRRDFQIALYTAQNKNIEKEKAICLLKAICKI
;
A
#
# COMPACT_ATOMS: atom_id res chain seq x y z
N MET A 1 3.70 15.48 -8.94
CA MET A 1 4.28 14.65 -7.85
C MET A 1 5.07 13.47 -8.40
N ILE A 2 4.45 12.51 -9.11
CA ILE A 2 5.14 11.29 -9.60
C ILE A 2 6.34 11.64 -10.49
N LEU A 3 6.20 12.57 -11.44
CA LEU A 3 7.32 12.99 -12.31
C LEU A 3 8.51 13.54 -11.49
N ASN A 4 8.25 14.43 -10.53
CA ASN A 4 9.30 14.97 -9.66
C ASN A 4 9.98 13.87 -8.85
N ALA A 5 9.19 12.96 -8.26
CA ALA A 5 9.71 11.84 -7.50
C ALA A 5 10.54 10.90 -8.37
N TYR A 6 10.10 10.62 -9.60
CA TYR A 6 10.86 9.82 -10.57
C TYR A 6 12.19 10.49 -10.89
N ASN A 7 12.21 11.79 -11.17
CA ASN A 7 13.43 12.55 -11.47
C ASN A 7 14.44 12.51 -10.31
N ASN A 8 13.95 12.55 -9.06
CA ASN A 8 14.78 12.51 -7.86
C ASN A 8 15.19 11.09 -7.39
N THR A 9 14.59 10.05 -7.97
CA THR A 9 14.93 8.65 -7.64
C THR A 9 16.17 8.24 -8.41
N GLU A 10 17.12 7.56 -7.77
CA GLU A 10 18.29 6.99 -8.47
C GLU A 10 17.86 5.89 -9.44
N LYS A 11 18.52 5.82 -10.60
CA LYS A 11 18.22 4.83 -11.65
C LYS A 11 19.36 3.81 -11.78
N PRO A 12 19.05 2.52 -12.03
CA PRO A 12 17.71 1.94 -12.13
C PRO A 12 17.01 1.89 -10.77
N ILE A 13 15.67 1.92 -10.77
CA ILE A 13 14.90 1.83 -9.53
C ILE A 13 15.04 0.42 -8.97
N ILE A 14 15.48 0.29 -7.72
CA ILE A 14 15.68 -1.01 -7.09
C ILE A 14 14.43 -1.47 -6.37
N TYR A 15 13.95 -2.67 -6.70
CA TYR A 15 12.89 -3.36 -5.97
C TYR A 15 13.46 -4.63 -5.33
N LYS A 16 13.50 -4.65 -3.99
CA LYS A 16 13.83 -5.86 -3.24
C LYS A 16 12.73 -6.88 -3.45
N THR A 17 13.06 -8.11 -3.80
CA THR A 17 12.13 -9.24 -3.88
C THR A 17 12.76 -10.48 -3.25
N VAL A 18 12.08 -11.62 -3.29
CA VAL A 18 12.67 -12.92 -2.97
C VAL A 18 12.70 -13.81 -4.21
N ASP A 19 13.70 -14.68 -4.29
CA ASP A 19 13.75 -15.77 -5.27
C ASP A 19 12.93 -16.98 -4.80
N SER A 20 12.99 -18.08 -5.56
CA SER A 20 12.33 -19.36 -5.21
C SER A 20 12.84 -19.96 -3.90
N ASP A 21 14.06 -19.63 -3.50
CA ASP A 21 14.75 -20.17 -2.34
C ASP A 21 14.63 -19.23 -1.13
N ASN A 22 13.78 -18.20 -1.25
CA ASN A 22 13.49 -17.20 -0.23
C ASN A 22 14.66 -16.26 0.12
N ASN A 23 15.69 -16.20 -0.72
CA ASN A 23 16.78 -15.24 -0.59
C ASN A 23 16.35 -13.86 -1.08
N VAL A 24 16.80 -12.81 -0.40
CA VAL A 24 16.50 -11.44 -0.81
C VAL A 24 17.37 -11.04 -2.00
N ILE A 25 16.74 -10.64 -3.10
CA ILE A 25 17.41 -10.17 -4.32
C ILE A 25 16.96 -8.77 -4.71
N ASP A 26 17.87 -8.03 -5.34
CA ASP A 26 17.60 -6.69 -5.88
C ASP A 26 17.22 -6.77 -7.36
N LYS A 27 15.95 -6.48 -7.68
CA LYS A 27 15.48 -6.37 -9.05
C LYS A 27 15.65 -4.93 -9.53
N LYS A 28 16.49 -4.74 -10.54
CA LYS A 28 16.65 -3.46 -11.24
C LYS A 28 15.46 -3.23 -12.17
N LEU A 29 14.85 -2.06 -12.08
CA LEU A 29 13.66 -1.68 -12.85
C LEU A 29 13.88 -0.37 -13.57
N ASP A 30 13.58 -0.40 -14.87
CA ASP A 30 13.51 0.78 -15.73
C ASP A 30 12.04 1.04 -16.06
N PHE A 31 11.59 2.25 -15.78
CA PHE A 31 10.23 2.66 -16.13
C PHE A 31 10.15 2.89 -17.63
N LYS A 32 9.02 2.50 -18.23
CA LYS A 32 8.79 2.71 -19.66
C LYS A 32 8.64 4.20 -19.93
N ILE A 33 9.64 4.80 -20.59
CA ILE A 33 9.56 6.17 -21.09
C ILE A 33 8.97 6.12 -22.51
N LEU A 34 7.81 6.75 -22.68
CA LEU A 34 7.10 6.79 -23.96
C LEU A 34 7.46 8.07 -24.72
N LYS A 35 7.37 7.99 -26.05
CA LYS A 35 7.64 9.12 -26.93
C LYS A 35 6.60 10.22 -26.68
N LYS A 36 7.08 11.44 -26.40
CA LYS A 36 6.25 12.63 -26.25
C LYS A 36 5.96 13.27 -27.61
N ILE A 37 4.79 13.91 -27.71
CA ILE A 37 4.40 14.77 -28.81
C ILE A 37 3.96 16.14 -28.28
N ILE A 38 4.16 17.18 -29.07
CA ILE A 38 3.69 18.54 -28.77
C ILE A 38 2.24 18.65 -29.25
N LYS A 39 1.32 18.88 -28.30
CA LYS A 39 -0.12 19.00 -28.54
C LYS A 39 -0.77 19.51 -27.27
N ASP A 40 -1.75 20.41 -27.40
CA ASP A 40 -2.59 20.83 -26.27
C ASP A 40 -3.67 19.77 -25.98
N PHE A 41 -3.82 19.40 -24.71
CA PHE A 41 -4.80 18.43 -24.24
C PHE A 41 -5.04 18.52 -22.73
N ASP A 42 -6.16 17.98 -22.28
CA ASP A 42 -6.37 17.64 -20.87
C ASP A 42 -6.02 16.17 -20.65
N CYS A 43 -5.19 15.85 -19.66
CA CYS A 43 -4.73 14.49 -19.43
C CYS A 43 -5.89 13.56 -19.04
N PHE A 44 -6.01 12.42 -19.72
CA PHE A 44 -7.03 11.39 -19.48
C PHE A 44 -7.17 11.02 -17.99
N PHE A 45 -6.05 10.75 -17.31
CA PHE A 45 -6.07 10.37 -15.88
C PHE A 45 -6.26 11.53 -14.91
N CYS A 46 -5.38 12.54 -14.94
CA CYS A 46 -5.38 13.61 -13.92
C CYS A 46 -6.27 14.82 -14.25
N GLY A 47 -6.74 14.94 -15.50
CA GLY A 47 -7.59 16.04 -15.96
C GLY A 47 -6.90 17.40 -16.05
N GLN A 48 -5.60 17.49 -15.77
CA GLN A 48 -4.84 18.74 -15.89
C GLN A 48 -4.48 19.02 -17.35
N HIS A 49 -4.37 20.30 -17.69
CA HIS A 49 -4.02 20.76 -19.04
C HIS A 49 -2.51 20.74 -19.27
N PHE A 50 -2.08 20.29 -20.46
CA PHE A 50 -0.67 20.23 -20.88
C PHE A 50 -0.53 20.53 -22.38
N ASN A 51 0.67 20.95 -22.79
CA ASN A 51 1.06 21.21 -24.19
C ASN A 51 2.00 20.14 -24.78
N GLU A 52 2.44 19.18 -23.96
CA GLU A 52 3.19 18.00 -24.38
C GLU A 52 2.71 16.74 -23.66
N GLY A 53 2.61 15.63 -24.39
CA GLY A 53 1.98 14.43 -23.86
C GLY A 53 2.27 13.18 -24.67
N ILE A 54 1.61 12.10 -24.28
CA ILE A 54 1.76 10.76 -24.85
C ILE A 54 0.38 10.29 -25.31
N GLU A 55 0.32 9.63 -26.47
CA GLU A 55 -0.92 9.03 -26.96
C GLU A 55 -1.39 7.91 -26.03
N LEU A 56 -2.67 7.95 -25.65
CA LEU A 56 -3.26 7.00 -24.69
C LEU A 56 -3.07 5.54 -25.13
N LYS A 57 -3.23 5.25 -26.42
CA LYS A 57 -3.08 3.91 -27.01
C LYS A 57 -1.67 3.31 -26.89
N GLU A 58 -0.64 4.15 -26.70
CA GLU A 58 0.75 3.69 -26.50
C GLU A 58 1.01 3.29 -25.03
N ALA A 59 0.15 3.78 -24.13
CA ALA A 59 0.32 3.69 -22.69
C ALA A 59 -0.57 2.61 -22.04
N ILE A 60 -1.80 2.47 -22.51
CA ILE A 60 -2.75 1.45 -22.02
C ILE A 60 -3.23 0.55 -23.15
N SER A 61 -3.62 -0.68 -22.82
CA SER A 61 -4.26 -1.58 -23.78
C SER A 61 -5.76 -1.30 -23.91
N ASP A 62 -6.35 -1.86 -24.96
CA ASP A 62 -7.79 -1.94 -25.20
C ASP A 62 -8.60 -2.59 -24.07
N ARG A 63 -7.94 -3.35 -23.18
CA ARG A 63 -8.55 -4.00 -22.00
C ARG A 63 -8.67 -3.11 -20.77
N PHE A 64 -8.27 -1.84 -20.84
CA PHE A 64 -8.50 -0.92 -19.75
C PHE A 64 -10.02 -0.76 -19.50
N THR A 65 -10.47 -0.84 -18.25
CA THR A 65 -11.92 -0.82 -17.92
C THR A 65 -12.33 0.30 -16.97
N ASP A 66 -11.37 0.97 -16.32
CA ASP A 66 -11.63 1.96 -15.26
C ASP A 66 -11.97 3.36 -15.82
N TYR A 67 -12.64 3.45 -16.97
CA TYR A 67 -12.99 4.73 -17.62
C TYR A 67 -13.88 5.64 -16.76
N THR A 68 -14.64 5.09 -15.81
CA THR A 68 -15.49 5.87 -14.89
C THR A 68 -14.72 6.55 -13.77
N LEU A 69 -13.45 6.15 -13.54
CA LEU A 69 -12.62 6.66 -12.45
C LEU A 69 -11.58 7.67 -12.91
N VAL A 70 -11.44 7.87 -14.22
CA VAL A 70 -10.49 8.86 -14.78
C VAL A 70 -11.15 10.23 -14.89
N LYS A 71 -10.36 11.29 -14.82
CA LYS A 71 -10.88 12.66 -14.75
C LYS A 71 -11.29 13.25 -16.11
N CYS A 72 -10.71 12.78 -17.21
CA CYS A 72 -11.04 13.25 -18.56
C CYS A 72 -11.16 12.07 -19.55
N PRO A 73 -12.25 11.27 -19.46
CA PRO A 73 -12.40 10.04 -20.24
C PRO A 73 -12.49 10.25 -21.76
N SER A 74 -12.82 11.47 -22.22
CA SER A 74 -12.85 11.84 -23.64
C SER A 74 -11.48 12.16 -24.23
N SER A 75 -10.43 12.26 -23.41
CA SER A 75 -9.09 12.59 -23.89
C SER A 75 -8.36 11.37 -24.44
N ASN A 76 -7.63 11.57 -25.54
CA ASN A 76 -6.78 10.55 -26.16
C ASN A 76 -5.30 10.68 -25.77
N TYR A 77 -5.00 11.46 -24.73
CA TYR A 77 -3.63 11.82 -24.35
C TYR A 77 -3.42 11.77 -22.83
N ILE A 78 -2.20 11.44 -22.41
CA ILE A 78 -1.78 11.46 -21.01
C ILE A 78 -0.52 12.29 -20.83
N CYS A 79 -0.37 12.90 -19.65
CA CYS A 79 0.87 13.58 -19.30
C CYS A 79 1.96 12.58 -18.89
N GLU A 80 3.22 13.02 -18.94
CA GLU A 80 4.39 12.22 -18.58
C GLU A 80 4.28 11.64 -17.16
N SER A 81 3.80 12.45 -16.20
CA SER A 81 3.62 12.00 -14.81
C SER A 81 2.64 10.83 -14.69
N CYS A 82 1.53 10.83 -15.44
CA CYS A 82 0.56 9.73 -15.43
C CYS A 82 1.08 8.51 -16.18
N SER A 83 1.84 8.71 -17.27
CA SER A 83 2.51 7.62 -17.98
C SER A 83 3.48 6.86 -17.08
N LEU A 84 4.30 7.59 -16.31
CA LEU A 84 5.19 6.97 -15.33
C LEU A 84 4.41 6.20 -14.26
N GLY A 85 3.27 6.74 -13.81
CA GLY A 85 2.37 6.09 -12.86
C GLY A 85 1.87 4.71 -13.33
N LEU A 86 1.73 4.48 -14.64
CA LEU A 86 1.33 3.17 -15.18
C LEU A 86 2.37 2.07 -14.91
N SER A 87 3.65 2.42 -14.78
CA SER A 87 4.74 1.48 -14.47
C SER A 87 4.66 0.92 -13.04
N LEU A 88 3.82 1.49 -12.18
CA LEU A 88 3.66 1.09 -10.78
C LEU A 88 2.69 -0.08 -10.57
N ILE A 89 1.97 -0.52 -11.62
CA ILE A 89 0.91 -1.55 -11.56
C ILE A 89 1.27 -2.84 -10.81
N ARG A 90 2.56 -3.23 -10.80
CA ARG A 90 3.02 -4.50 -10.21
C ARG A 90 3.62 -4.35 -8.81
N TYR A 91 3.51 -3.20 -8.18
CA TYR A 91 4.25 -2.92 -6.96
C TYR A 91 3.33 -2.29 -5.91
N ASN A 92 3.64 -2.57 -4.64
CA ASN A 92 3.25 -1.65 -3.58
C ASN A 92 4.26 -0.51 -3.58
N TYR A 93 3.80 0.71 -3.30
CA TYR A 93 4.67 1.86 -3.36
C TYR A 93 4.28 2.93 -2.36
N ILE A 94 5.29 3.68 -1.95
CA ILE A 94 5.13 5.00 -1.36
C ILE A 94 5.87 5.96 -2.28
N ILE A 95 5.24 7.08 -2.62
CA ILE A 95 5.89 8.14 -3.37
C ILE A 95 5.83 9.39 -2.52
N ASP A 96 6.98 10.00 -2.31
CA ASP A 96 7.17 11.30 -1.65
C ASP A 96 8.08 12.16 -2.52
N SER A 97 9.24 12.58 -2.00
CA SER A 97 10.33 13.15 -2.78
C SER A 97 10.96 12.14 -3.73
N LYS A 98 10.80 10.82 -3.48
CA LYS A 98 11.29 9.71 -4.32
C LYS A 98 10.21 8.64 -4.52
N ILE A 99 10.41 7.76 -5.51
CA ILE A 99 9.60 6.56 -5.70
C ILE A 99 10.22 5.41 -4.91
N LYS A 100 9.47 4.85 -3.96
CA LYS A 100 9.87 3.71 -3.15
C LYS A 100 8.98 2.53 -3.51
N LEU A 101 9.53 1.51 -4.16
CA LEU A 101 8.85 0.24 -4.43
C LEU A 101 9.08 -0.71 -3.27
N ILE A 102 8.01 -1.25 -2.69
CA ILE A 102 8.06 -1.87 -1.36
C ILE A 102 7.43 -3.26 -1.40
N ARG A 103 8.11 -4.26 -0.83
CA ARG A 103 7.51 -5.59 -0.65
C ARG A 103 6.38 -5.50 0.36
N GLN A 104 5.35 -6.33 0.19
CA GLN A 104 4.25 -6.42 1.16
C GLN A 104 4.73 -6.50 2.62
N LYS A 105 5.73 -7.35 2.89
CA LYS A 105 6.26 -7.55 4.25
C LYS A 105 6.98 -6.35 4.86
N ASP A 106 7.49 -5.45 4.03
CA ASP A 106 8.22 -4.26 4.47
C ASP A 106 7.33 -3.02 4.49
N PHE A 107 6.10 -3.12 3.97
CA PHE A 107 5.22 -1.96 3.76
C PHE A 107 4.85 -1.26 5.06
N ALA A 108 4.47 -2.04 6.10
CA ALA A 108 4.14 -1.51 7.41
C ALA A 108 5.28 -0.69 8.02
N ASP A 109 6.51 -1.23 7.98
CA ASP A 109 7.67 -0.54 8.54
C ASP A 109 8.00 0.73 7.74
N MET A 110 7.85 0.70 6.41
CA MET A 110 8.09 1.87 5.56
C MET A 110 7.07 2.98 5.79
N ILE A 111 5.78 2.66 5.86
CA ILE A 111 4.75 3.69 6.09
C ILE A 111 4.81 4.28 7.50
N LEU A 112 5.14 3.47 8.52
CA LEU A 112 5.31 3.96 9.88
C LEU A 112 6.56 4.83 10.06
N LYS A 113 7.61 4.59 9.26
CA LYS A 113 8.82 5.43 9.21
C LYS A 113 8.67 6.65 8.31
N GLN A 114 7.55 6.80 7.59
CA GLN A 114 7.32 7.98 6.75
C GLN A 114 7.37 9.25 7.61
N ASN A 115 8.20 10.19 7.17
CA ASN A 115 8.50 11.45 7.86
C ASN A 115 8.41 12.68 6.95
N GLU A 116 8.11 12.49 5.66
CA GLU A 116 7.96 13.56 4.68
C GLU A 116 6.53 13.65 4.16
N THR A 117 6.09 14.88 3.87
CA THR A 117 4.86 15.19 3.14
C THR A 117 5.21 16.14 1.98
N PRO A 118 4.41 16.18 0.90
CA PRO A 118 3.31 15.26 0.61
C PRO A 118 3.78 13.86 0.25
N PHE A 119 2.95 12.84 0.49
CA PHE A 119 3.21 11.47 0.05
C PHE A 119 1.94 10.76 -0.45
N ILE A 120 2.07 9.73 -1.28
CA ILE A 120 1.00 8.79 -1.62
C ILE A 120 1.44 7.39 -1.21
N ALA A 121 0.49 6.56 -0.79
CA ALA A 121 0.76 5.18 -0.39
C ALA A 121 -0.25 4.24 -1.06
N CYS A 122 0.24 3.16 -1.67
CA CYS A 122 -0.59 2.23 -2.41
C CYS A 122 -0.14 0.78 -2.20
N ILE A 123 -1.13 -0.07 -1.99
CA ILE A 123 -1.02 -1.52 -1.89
C ILE A 123 -1.84 -2.13 -3.03
N SER A 124 -1.17 -2.95 -3.83
CA SER A 124 -1.78 -3.77 -4.87
C SER A 124 -1.68 -5.23 -4.44
N THR A 125 -2.81 -5.87 -4.20
CA THR A 125 -2.86 -7.28 -3.79
C THR A 125 -2.92 -8.23 -4.99
N SER A 126 -3.47 -7.76 -6.12
CA SER A 126 -3.63 -8.51 -7.36
C SER A 126 -2.48 -8.32 -8.35
N PHE A 127 -1.76 -7.18 -8.26
CA PHE A 127 -0.70 -6.75 -9.19
C PHE A 127 -1.17 -6.62 -10.64
N LYS A 128 -2.48 -6.37 -10.84
CA LYS A 128 -3.15 -6.35 -12.14
C LYS A 128 -3.84 -5.03 -12.45
N LYS A 129 -3.88 -4.06 -11.53
CA LYS A 129 -4.65 -2.82 -11.69
C LYS A 129 -3.76 -1.58 -11.66
N HIS A 130 -4.09 -0.62 -12.52
CA HIS A 130 -3.50 0.71 -12.44
C HIS A 130 -4.18 1.48 -11.31
N LEU A 131 -3.45 1.74 -10.22
CA LEU A 131 -4.02 2.34 -9.01
C LEU A 131 -3.60 3.80 -8.79
N PHE A 132 -2.54 4.29 -9.46
CA PHE A 132 -1.92 5.57 -9.15
C PHE A 132 -2.90 6.75 -9.20
N TYR A 133 -3.84 6.76 -10.14
CA TYR A 133 -4.84 7.84 -10.30
C TYR A 133 -6.01 7.75 -9.30
N LYS A 134 -6.11 6.64 -8.56
CA LYS A 134 -7.08 6.46 -7.46
C LYS A 134 -6.49 6.93 -6.11
N THR A 135 -5.18 7.10 -6.03
CA THR A 135 -4.51 7.48 -4.77
C THR A 135 -4.82 8.92 -4.35
N ILE A 136 -4.85 9.14 -3.03
CA ILE A 136 -4.94 10.47 -2.43
C ILE A 136 -3.56 10.92 -1.97
N ILE A 137 -3.25 12.19 -2.24
CA ILE A 137 -2.04 12.85 -1.74
C ILE A 137 -2.24 13.21 -0.27
N ASN A 138 -1.38 12.66 0.59
CA ASN A 138 -1.38 12.87 2.02
C ASN A 138 -0.51 14.05 2.41
N TYR A 139 -1.05 14.90 3.30
CA TYR A 139 -0.37 16.05 3.89
C TYR A 139 -0.26 15.94 5.42
N ASP A 140 -0.78 14.86 6.02
CA ASP A 140 -0.67 14.55 7.45
C ASP A 140 0.03 13.20 7.62
N LEU A 141 0.97 13.13 8.57
CA LEU A 141 1.74 11.93 8.90
C LEU A 141 1.00 11.02 9.90
N ASN A 142 0.05 11.54 10.66
CA ASN A 142 -0.73 10.83 11.67
C ASN A 142 -2.04 10.27 11.13
N ASN A 143 -2.70 10.99 10.22
CA ASN A 143 -3.93 10.55 9.56
C ASN A 143 -3.72 10.60 8.06
N PHE A 144 -3.66 9.45 7.42
CA PHE A 144 -3.30 9.35 6.01
C PHE A 144 -4.08 8.26 5.30
N TYR A 145 -4.27 8.45 4.01
CA TYR A 145 -4.92 7.51 3.13
C TYR A 145 -3.91 6.52 2.55
N ILE A 146 -4.26 5.24 2.57
CA ILE A 146 -3.61 4.20 1.78
C ILE A 146 -4.62 3.69 0.75
N GLN A 147 -4.23 3.68 -0.52
CA GLN A 147 -4.99 2.97 -1.54
C GLN A 147 -4.75 1.47 -1.40
N LEU A 148 -5.78 0.69 -1.11
CA LEU A 148 -5.76 -0.77 -1.11
C LEU A 148 -6.66 -1.27 -2.24
N GLU A 149 -6.05 -1.73 -3.34
CA GLU A 149 -6.80 -2.16 -4.52
C GLU A 149 -7.82 -1.10 -5.00
N ASN A 150 -9.12 -1.33 -4.82
CA ASN A 150 -10.19 -0.44 -5.27
C ASN A 150 -10.64 0.55 -4.19
N GLU A 151 -10.07 0.51 -2.99
CA GLU A 151 -10.53 1.30 -1.87
C GLU A 151 -9.45 2.24 -1.35
N THR A 152 -9.86 3.45 -1.02
CA THR A 152 -9.01 4.42 -0.36
C THR A 152 -9.33 4.42 1.14
N ILE A 153 -8.40 3.91 1.94
CA ILE A 153 -8.62 3.66 3.37
C ILE A 153 -7.91 4.74 4.19
N LEU A 154 -8.67 5.47 5.01
CA LEU A 154 -8.11 6.39 6.00
C LEU A 154 -7.53 5.59 7.17
N CYS A 155 -6.26 5.80 7.45
CA CYS A 155 -5.52 5.15 8.53
C CYS A 155 -5.06 6.17 9.55
N ASN A 156 -5.16 5.82 10.82
CA ASN A 156 -4.49 6.54 11.89
C ASN A 156 -3.19 5.81 12.27
N ARG A 157 -2.07 6.52 12.33
CA ARG A 157 -0.73 5.94 12.62
C ARG A 157 -0.71 5.16 13.92
N LYS A 158 -1.27 5.71 15.00
CA LYS A 158 -1.28 5.07 16.33
C LYS A 158 -2.15 3.81 16.31
N GLN A 159 -3.31 3.89 15.66
CA GLN A 159 -4.18 2.72 15.53
C GLN A 159 -3.54 1.61 14.70
N LEU A 160 -2.89 1.97 13.58
CA LEU A 160 -2.16 1.02 12.74
C LEU A 160 -1.03 0.33 13.49
N ILE A 161 -0.26 1.05 14.34
CA ILE A 161 0.76 0.46 15.21
C ILE A 161 0.15 -0.59 16.14
N ASN A 162 -0.97 -0.25 16.80
CA ASN A 162 -1.65 -1.17 17.71
C ASN A 162 -2.14 -2.42 16.98
N ASP A 163 -2.75 -2.25 15.81
CA ASP A 163 -3.30 -3.36 15.02
C ASP A 163 -2.20 -4.27 14.47
N LEU A 164 -1.10 -3.69 13.96
CA LEU A 164 0.07 -4.46 13.54
C LEU A 164 0.66 -5.25 14.71
N GLY A 165 0.79 -4.60 15.88
CA GLY A 165 1.25 -5.26 17.10
C GLY A 165 0.33 -6.42 17.49
N PHE A 166 -0.97 -6.17 17.57
CA PHE A 166 -1.99 -7.17 17.90
C PHE A 166 -1.91 -8.40 16.99
N ILE A 167 -1.90 -8.20 15.68
CA ILE A 167 -1.84 -9.29 14.69
C ILE A 167 -0.51 -10.04 14.79
N SER A 168 0.63 -9.34 14.83
CA SER A 168 1.95 -9.97 14.96
C SER A 168 2.06 -10.83 16.21
N LEU A 169 1.51 -10.37 17.35
CA LEU A 169 1.53 -11.10 18.61
C LEU A 169 0.64 -12.34 18.57
N LEU A 170 -0.58 -12.24 18.00
CA LEU A 170 -1.44 -13.40 17.77
C LEU A 170 -0.78 -14.45 16.86
N GLN A 171 -0.08 -14.00 15.81
CA GLN A 171 0.69 -14.91 14.95
C GLN A 171 1.84 -15.61 15.70
N SER A 172 2.51 -14.92 16.62
CA SER A 172 3.52 -15.53 17.51
C SER A 172 2.91 -16.56 18.48
N LEU A 173 1.61 -16.48 18.73
CA LEU A 173 0.83 -17.48 19.47
C LEU A 173 0.17 -18.53 18.56
N ASN A 174 0.69 -18.71 17.33
CA ASN A 174 0.19 -19.67 16.34
C ASN A 174 -1.26 -19.44 15.88
N VAL A 175 -1.80 -18.23 16.03
CA VAL A 175 -3.08 -17.86 15.40
C VAL A 175 -2.79 -17.40 13.98
N SER A 176 -3.28 -18.15 12.99
CA SER A 176 -3.05 -17.82 11.58
C SER A 176 -3.76 -16.50 11.19
N LYS A 177 -3.24 -15.78 10.20
CA LYS A 177 -3.92 -14.58 9.67
C LYS A 177 -5.36 -14.88 9.22
N LYS A 178 -5.58 -16.05 8.63
CA LYS A 178 -6.91 -16.51 8.21
C LYS A 178 -7.86 -16.68 9.40
N ASN A 179 -7.36 -17.17 10.54
CA ASN A 179 -8.17 -17.25 11.76
C ASN A 179 -8.50 -15.85 12.28
N ILE A 180 -7.52 -14.95 12.33
CA ILE A 180 -7.73 -13.56 12.75
C ILE A 180 -8.76 -12.86 11.87
N GLU A 181 -8.66 -13.01 10.55
CA GLU A 181 -9.61 -12.48 9.57
C GLU A 181 -11.04 -12.98 9.80
N ASN A 182 -11.19 -14.25 10.19
CA ASN A 182 -12.49 -14.86 10.49
C ASN A 182 -12.97 -14.62 11.93
N GLY A 183 -12.26 -13.84 12.75
CA GLY A 183 -12.62 -13.62 14.15
C GLY A 183 -12.35 -14.81 15.07
N ILE A 184 -11.51 -15.77 14.65
CA ILE A 184 -11.23 -17.01 15.37
C ILE A 184 -9.90 -16.88 16.12
N ILE A 185 -9.91 -17.20 17.42
CA ILE A 185 -8.73 -17.26 18.28
C ILE A 185 -8.69 -18.63 18.95
N ASN A 186 -7.50 -19.22 19.09
CA ASN A 186 -7.36 -20.54 19.71
C ASN A 186 -7.75 -20.48 21.20
N ASN A 187 -8.42 -21.52 21.70
CA ASN A 187 -8.91 -21.56 23.08
C ASN A 187 -7.82 -21.40 24.14
N ASP A 188 -6.61 -21.87 23.89
CA ASP A 188 -5.47 -21.72 24.79
C ASP A 188 -5.02 -20.25 24.92
N VAL A 189 -5.07 -19.49 23.82
CA VAL A 189 -4.79 -18.05 23.80
C VAL A 189 -5.88 -17.28 24.56
N VAL A 190 -7.15 -17.64 24.34
CA VAL A 190 -8.29 -17.03 25.04
C VAL A 190 -8.23 -17.31 26.53
N TYR A 191 -7.91 -18.53 26.95
CA TYR A 191 -7.75 -18.89 28.35
C TYR A 191 -6.72 -18.00 29.07
N LEU A 192 -5.66 -17.57 28.38
CA LEU A 192 -4.58 -16.75 28.94
C LEU A 192 -4.87 -15.23 28.92
N LEU A 193 -5.73 -14.78 28.00
CA LEU A 193 -6.01 -13.36 27.76
C LEU A 193 -7.45 -12.94 28.13
N GLY A 194 -8.34 -13.88 28.41
CA GLY A 194 -9.77 -13.62 28.64
C GLY A 194 -10.49 -13.04 27.42
N ASP A 195 -11.74 -12.65 27.60
CA ASP A 195 -12.65 -12.20 26.53
C ASP A 195 -12.25 -10.86 25.88
N SER A 196 -11.39 -10.09 26.55
CA SER A 196 -10.85 -8.82 26.07
C SER A 196 -10.14 -8.93 24.72
N VAL A 197 -9.51 -10.07 24.42
CA VAL A 197 -8.87 -10.30 23.11
C VAL A 197 -9.92 -10.40 21.99
N TYR A 198 -11.07 -11.02 22.26
CA TYR A 198 -12.20 -11.07 21.34
C TYR A 198 -12.84 -9.70 21.17
N ASN A 199 -13.04 -8.98 22.28
CA ASN A 199 -13.60 -7.63 22.24
C ASN A 199 -12.75 -6.67 21.40
N TYR A 200 -11.41 -6.79 21.47
CA TYR A 200 -10.52 -6.04 20.59
C TYR A 200 -10.71 -6.47 19.13
N LEU A 201 -10.64 -7.77 18.85
CA LEU A 201 -10.71 -8.31 17.49
C LEU A 201 -12.05 -7.97 16.81
N GLU A 202 -13.18 -8.13 17.51
CA GLU A 202 -14.51 -7.83 16.98
C GLU A 202 -14.65 -6.35 16.60
N LYS A 203 -14.11 -5.45 17.44
CA LYS A 203 -14.08 -4.01 17.14
C LYS A 203 -13.16 -3.71 15.97
N ALA A 204 -11.99 -4.35 15.91
CA ALA A 204 -11.00 -4.14 14.86
C ALA A 204 -11.51 -4.61 13.49
N LEU A 205 -12.15 -5.78 13.40
CA LEU A 205 -12.72 -6.34 12.17
C LEU A 205 -13.82 -5.47 11.55
N LYS A 206 -14.49 -4.63 12.36
CA LYS A 206 -15.48 -3.66 11.88
C LYS A 206 -14.85 -2.44 11.19
N ARG A 207 -13.54 -2.21 11.35
CA ARG A 207 -12.85 -1.06 10.76
C ARG A 207 -12.13 -1.43 9.45
N ARG A 208 -12.21 -0.55 8.46
CA ARG A 208 -11.53 -0.74 7.16
C ARG A 208 -10.01 -0.70 7.29
N ASP A 209 -9.47 0.15 8.16
CA ASP A 209 -8.02 0.30 8.37
C ASP A 209 -7.34 -0.94 8.94
N PHE A 210 -8.08 -1.80 9.65
CA PHE A 210 -7.57 -3.10 10.12
C PHE A 210 -7.14 -4.01 8.95
N GLN A 211 -7.75 -3.88 7.77
CA GLN A 211 -7.37 -4.67 6.59
C GLN A 211 -5.93 -4.35 6.13
N ILE A 212 -5.47 -3.11 6.30
CA ILE A 212 -4.08 -2.72 6.01
C ILE A 212 -3.13 -3.48 6.95
N ALA A 213 -3.45 -3.49 8.25
CA ALA A 213 -2.66 -4.22 9.24
C ALA A 213 -2.65 -5.73 8.94
N LEU A 214 -3.81 -6.33 8.63
CA LEU A 214 -3.93 -7.73 8.29
C LEU A 214 -3.07 -8.11 7.06
N TYR A 215 -3.11 -7.28 6.03
CA TYR A 215 -2.33 -7.50 4.82
C TYR A 215 -0.82 -7.38 5.07
N THR A 216 -0.38 -6.40 5.88
CA THR A 216 1.04 -6.04 6.00
C THR A 216 1.76 -6.64 7.21
N ALA A 217 1.05 -7.00 8.28
CA ALA A 217 1.63 -7.56 9.51
C ALA A 217 2.49 -8.79 9.24
N GLN A 218 3.56 -8.96 10.02
CA GLN A 218 4.46 -10.10 9.92
C GLN A 218 4.55 -10.80 11.27
N ASN A 219 4.73 -12.13 11.27
CA ASN A 219 5.05 -12.83 12.51
C ASN A 219 6.46 -12.42 12.95
N LYS A 220 6.58 -11.93 14.18
CA LYS A 220 7.86 -11.50 14.76
C LYS A 220 8.52 -12.57 15.62
N ASN A 221 7.95 -13.79 15.67
CA ASN A 221 8.42 -14.92 16.48
C ASN A 221 8.73 -14.50 17.93
N ILE A 222 7.80 -13.74 18.53
CA ILE A 222 7.93 -13.25 19.89
C ILE A 222 7.66 -14.41 20.85
N GLU A 223 8.49 -14.53 21.88
CA GLU A 223 8.30 -15.53 22.93
C GLU A 223 6.90 -15.44 23.56
N LYS A 224 6.30 -16.61 23.84
CA LYS A 224 4.89 -16.74 24.26
C LYS A 224 4.53 -15.84 25.45
N GLU A 225 5.35 -15.84 26.50
CA GLU A 225 5.10 -15.05 27.71
C GLU A 225 5.10 -13.54 27.43
N LYS A 226 6.09 -13.08 26.66
CA LYS A 226 6.21 -11.70 26.22
C LYS A 226 5.05 -11.31 25.30
N ALA A 227 4.62 -12.21 24.42
CA ALA A 227 3.51 -11.97 23.52
C ALA A 227 2.19 -11.76 24.29
N ILE A 228 1.94 -12.59 25.30
CA ILE A 228 0.77 -12.48 26.19
C ILE A 228 0.80 -11.15 26.96
N CYS A 229 1.95 -10.79 27.55
CA CYS A 229 2.09 -9.53 28.29
C CYS A 229 1.78 -8.30 27.42
N LEU A 230 2.30 -8.27 26.20
CA LEU A 230 2.04 -7.17 25.26
C LEU A 230 0.59 -7.14 24.76
N LEU A 231 -0.03 -8.30 24.54
CA LEU A 231 -1.45 -8.38 24.19
C LEU A 231 -2.35 -7.87 25.31
N LYS A 232 -2.01 -8.12 26.58
CA LYS A 232 -2.72 -7.54 27.73
C LYS A 232 -2.70 -6.01 27.70
N ALA A 233 -1.52 -5.43 27.45
CA ALA A 233 -1.41 -3.97 27.33
C ALA A 233 -2.25 -3.39 26.17
N ILE A 234 -2.25 -4.04 25.00
CA ILE A 234 -3.03 -3.58 23.83
C ILE A 234 -4.54 -3.73 24.08
N CYS A 235 -4.95 -4.85 24.65
CA CYS A 235 -6.35 -5.15 24.93
C CYS A 235 -6.87 -4.45 26.19
N LYS A 236 -6.01 -3.72 26.91
CA LYS A 236 -6.30 -3.01 28.17
C LYS A 236 -6.82 -3.96 29.26
N ILE A 237 -6.08 -5.05 29.45
CA ILE A 237 -6.29 -6.11 30.44
C ILE A 237 -5.36 -5.87 31.63
#